data_AF-A0A831VAA8-F1
#
_entry.id   AF-A0A831VAA8-F1
#
_cell.length_a   1.000
_cell.length_b   1.000
_cell.length_c   1.000
_cell.angle_alpha   90.00
_cell.angle_beta   90.00
_cell.angle_gamma   90.00
#
_symmetry.space_group_name_H-M   'P 1'
#
loop_
_entity.id
_entity.type
_entity.pdbx_description
1 polymer ?
#
loop_
_entity_poly.entity_id
_entity_poly.type
_entity_poly.pdbx_seq_one_letter_code
_entity_poly.pdbx_strand_id
1 'polypeptide(L)'
;MLTFRYLLAVVAAVAATAAAAVAVSNALRSSQAPLVSAAMSIIAGGTAHLDTPVAVRLYPANYTHTNGRWMLTDGVGPGATAVPVYVLGLGQCPPSIQGLLGRTYTQSNATVVLTDCVLIMPWAEGNAITHYAATCRSGTDFRPEAAEVETSGVRVRLVVVNC
;
A
#
# COMPACT_ATOMS: atom_id res chain seq x y z
N MET A 1 -29.89 29.78 -31.39
CA MET A 1 -29.41 30.84 -30.48
C MET A 1 -29.46 30.31 -29.05
N LEU A 2 -28.32 29.88 -28.49
CA LEU A 2 -28.23 29.65 -27.05
C LEU A 2 -28.37 31.03 -26.38
N THR A 3 -29.45 31.26 -25.66
CA THR A 3 -29.66 32.52 -24.94
C THR A 3 -28.70 32.61 -23.76
N PHE A 4 -28.28 33.83 -23.40
CA PHE A 4 -27.33 34.11 -22.31
C PHE A 4 -27.66 33.40 -20.98
N ARG A 5 -28.96 33.16 -20.73
CA ARG A 5 -29.45 32.39 -19.57
C ARG A 5 -29.02 30.92 -19.57
N TYR A 6 -28.97 30.27 -20.74
CA TYR A 6 -28.49 28.88 -20.83
C TYR A 6 -26.99 28.79 -20.58
N LEU A 7 -26.21 29.76 -21.06
CA LEU A 7 -24.77 29.83 -20.77
C LEU A 7 -24.50 29.99 -19.28
N LEU A 8 -25.23 30.88 -18.59
CA LEU A 8 -25.14 31.04 -17.14
C LEU A 8 -25.50 29.77 -16.37
N ALA A 9 -26.56 29.08 -16.79
CA ALA A 9 -26.99 27.82 -16.16
C ALA A 9 -25.91 26.72 -16.31
N VAL A 10 -25.30 26.60 -17.49
CA VAL A 10 -24.21 25.65 -17.75
C VAL A 10 -22.99 25.98 -16.90
N VAL A 11 -22.59 27.25 -16.82
CA VAL A 11 -21.45 27.67 -15.98
C VAL A 11 -21.70 27.38 -14.50
N ALA A 12 -22.91 27.66 -14.00
CA ALA A 12 -23.27 27.36 -12.63
C ALA A 12 -23.24 25.85 -12.34
N ALA A 13 -23.73 25.01 -13.26
CA ALA A 13 -23.69 23.57 -13.13
C ALA A 13 -22.24 23.02 -13.12
N VAL A 14 -21.37 23.53 -13.99
CA VAL A 14 -19.96 23.16 -14.03
C VAL A 14 -19.26 23.58 -12.74
N ALA A 15 -19.51 24.79 -12.24
CA ALA A 15 -18.93 25.28 -10.98
C ALA A 15 -19.39 24.43 -9.78
N ALA A 16 -20.67 24.05 -9.72
CA ALA A 16 -21.20 23.17 -8.68
C ALA A 16 -20.53 21.78 -8.71
N THR A 17 -20.33 21.22 -9.90
CA THR A 17 -19.67 19.92 -10.09
C THR A 17 -18.20 19.98 -9.67
N ALA A 18 -17.49 21.05 -10.05
CA ALA A 18 -16.11 21.27 -9.66
C ALA A 18 -15.96 21.44 -8.14
N ALA A 19 -16.85 22.20 -7.50
CA ALA A 19 -16.86 22.36 -6.04
C ALA A 19 -17.10 21.04 -5.31
N ALA A 20 -18.05 20.22 -5.79
CA ALA A 20 -18.29 18.89 -5.24
C ALA A 20 -17.06 17.97 -5.38
N ALA A 21 -16.40 17.98 -6.55
CA ALA A 21 -15.19 17.20 -6.77
C ALA A 21 -14.03 17.62 -5.83
N VAL A 22 -13.86 18.92 -5.61
CA VAL A 22 -12.84 19.44 -4.67
C VAL A 22 -13.16 19.04 -3.24
N ALA A 23 -14.43 19.16 -2.82
CA ALA A 23 -14.86 18.77 -1.48
C ALA A 23 -14.61 17.27 -1.23
N VAL A 24 -14.96 16.41 -2.19
CA VAL A 24 -14.69 14.96 -2.12
C VAL A 24 -13.19 14.68 -2.10
N SER A 25 -12.40 15.35 -2.94
CA SER A 25 -10.94 15.16 -2.97
C SER A 25 -10.28 15.54 -1.63
N ASN A 26 -10.72 16.65 -1.03
CA ASN A 26 -10.22 17.08 0.28
C ASN A 26 -10.66 16.13 1.41
N ALA A 27 -11.89 15.64 1.37
CA ALA A 27 -12.37 14.63 2.33
C ALA A 27 -11.55 13.34 2.24
N LEU A 28 -11.25 12.87 1.02
CA LEU A 28 -10.41 11.69 0.77
C LEU A 28 -8.96 11.90 1.25
N ARG A 29 -8.37 13.07 1.01
CA ARG A 29 -7.02 13.39 1.53
C ARG A 29 -7.00 13.39 3.07
N SER A 30 -8.06 13.87 3.70
CA SER A 30 -8.19 13.89 5.16
C SER A 30 -8.32 12.48 5.74
N SER A 31 -9.11 11.59 5.12
CA SER A 31 -9.27 10.19 5.58
C SER A 31 -8.04 9.31 5.31
N GLN A 32 -7.21 9.67 4.32
CA GLN A 32 -5.97 8.95 4.00
C GLN A 32 -4.83 9.27 4.95
N ALA A 33 -4.76 10.50 5.49
CA ALA A 33 -3.62 10.92 6.31
C ALA A 33 -3.38 10.01 7.54
N PRO A 34 -4.41 9.56 8.29
CA PRO A 34 -4.25 8.58 9.35
C PRO A 34 -3.71 7.23 8.87
N LEU A 35 -4.23 6.71 7.74
CA LEU A 35 -3.78 5.43 7.17
C LEU A 35 -2.33 5.48 6.72
N VAL A 36 -1.93 6.57 6.05
CA VAL A 36 -0.55 6.79 5.61
C VAL A 36 0.37 6.92 6.81
N SER A 37 -0.04 7.67 7.84
CA SER A 37 0.73 7.79 9.09
C SER A 37 0.92 6.44 9.77
N ALA A 38 -0.14 5.63 9.86
CA ALA A 38 -0.06 4.28 10.42
C ALA A 38 0.88 3.38 9.61
N ALA A 39 0.78 3.41 8.28
CA ALA A 39 1.67 2.65 7.41
C ALA A 39 3.14 3.05 7.58
N MET A 40 3.43 4.36 7.61
CA MET A 40 4.79 4.87 7.82
C MET A 40 5.34 4.49 9.20
N SER A 41 4.51 4.54 10.25
CA SER A 41 4.90 4.07 11.58
C SER A 41 5.22 2.58 11.57
N ILE A 42 4.38 1.74 10.95
CA ILE A 42 4.62 0.29 10.82
C ILE A 42 5.94 0.02 10.09
N ILE A 43 6.21 0.72 8.97
CA ILE A 43 7.47 0.60 8.22
C ILE A 43 8.67 0.94 9.10
N ALA A 44 8.54 1.98 9.95
CA ALA A 44 9.57 2.37 10.91
C ALA A 44 9.69 1.42 12.12
N GLY A 45 8.83 0.40 12.23
CA GLY A 45 8.77 -0.51 13.38
C GLY A 45 8.09 0.10 14.61
N GLY A 46 7.39 1.22 14.46
CA GLY A 46 6.62 1.89 15.50
C GLY A 46 5.18 1.40 15.57
N THR A 47 4.58 1.50 16.75
CA THR A 47 3.15 1.23 16.95
C THR A 47 2.28 2.32 16.34
N ALA A 48 1.13 1.95 15.77
CA ALA A 48 0.15 2.91 15.25
C ALA A 48 -1.23 2.68 15.87
N HIS A 49 -1.94 3.77 16.17
CA HIS A 49 -3.33 3.75 16.60
C HIS A 49 -4.20 4.52 15.60
N LEU A 50 -5.37 3.98 15.29
CA LEU A 50 -6.42 4.62 14.49
C LEU A 50 -7.70 4.66 15.31
N ASP A 51 -8.38 5.82 15.29
CA ASP A 51 -9.62 6.03 16.05
C ASP A 51 -10.77 5.11 15.60
N THR A 52 -10.70 4.60 14.36
CA THR A 52 -11.68 3.70 13.78
C THR A 52 -11.01 2.42 13.28
N PRO A 53 -11.68 1.26 13.42
CA PRO A 53 -11.13 0.01 12.94
C PRO A 53 -11.04 0.02 11.41
N VAL A 54 -9.89 -0.37 10.89
CA VAL A 54 -9.64 -0.45 9.45
C VAL A 54 -9.42 -1.89 9.02
N ALA A 55 -9.96 -2.24 7.86
CA ALA A 55 -9.77 -3.56 7.29
C ALA A 55 -8.29 -3.80 6.96
N VAL A 56 -7.84 -5.04 7.14
CA VAL A 56 -6.49 -5.50 6.84
C VAL A 56 -6.55 -6.59 5.80
N ARG A 57 -5.74 -6.46 4.75
CA ARG A 57 -5.66 -7.42 3.65
C ARG A 57 -4.21 -7.76 3.37
N LEU A 58 -3.92 -9.05 3.20
CA LEU A 58 -2.62 -9.52 2.76
C LEU A 58 -2.71 -9.94 1.29
N TYR A 59 -1.74 -9.52 0.49
CA TYR A 59 -1.56 -10.02 -0.87
C TYR A 59 -0.29 -10.85 -0.91
N PRO A 60 -0.39 -12.16 -1.22
CA PRO A 60 0.79 -12.97 -1.44
C PRO A 60 1.49 -12.53 -2.73
N ALA A 61 2.81 -12.47 -2.69
CA ALA A 61 3.67 -12.16 -3.82
C ALA A 61 5.02 -12.85 -3.65
N ASN A 62 5.91 -12.68 -4.61
CA ASN A 62 7.28 -13.18 -4.56
C ASN A 62 8.26 -12.10 -4.95
N TYR A 63 9.37 -11.98 -4.24
CA TYR A 63 10.54 -11.32 -4.79
C TYR A 63 11.35 -12.34 -5.58
N THR A 64 11.43 -12.16 -6.89
CA THR A 64 12.25 -12.98 -7.78
C THR A 64 13.53 -12.24 -8.14
N HIS A 65 14.67 -12.94 -8.10
CA HIS A 65 15.95 -12.37 -8.51
C HIS A 65 16.26 -12.74 -9.96
N THR A 66 16.11 -11.79 -10.88
CA THR A 66 16.29 -11.99 -12.33
C THR A 66 17.18 -10.89 -12.89
N ASN A 67 18.16 -11.25 -13.72
CA ASN A 67 19.11 -10.30 -14.33
C ASN A 67 19.82 -9.39 -13.32
N GLY A 68 20.16 -9.92 -12.13
CA GLY A 68 20.85 -9.17 -11.08
C GLY A 68 19.97 -8.15 -10.34
N ARG A 69 18.64 -8.24 -10.45
CA ARG A 69 17.69 -7.35 -9.79
C ARG A 69 16.55 -8.13 -9.14
N TRP A 70 16.14 -7.65 -7.97
CA TRP A 70 14.93 -8.12 -7.29
C TRP A 70 13.69 -7.51 -7.94
N MET A 71 12.68 -8.31 -8.25
CA MET A 71 11.40 -7.81 -8.75
C MET A 71 10.25 -8.49 -8.02
N LEU A 72 9.24 -7.70 -7.64
CA LEU A 72 8.02 -8.21 -7.05
C LEU A 72 7.14 -8.81 -8.15
N THR A 73 6.80 -10.08 -8.04
CA THR A 73 6.03 -10.86 -9.01
C THR A 73 4.90 -11.63 -8.32
N ASP A 74 3.91 -12.06 -9.08
CA ASP A 74 2.79 -12.91 -8.61
C ASP A 74 3.14 -14.40 -8.57
N GLY A 75 4.23 -14.81 -9.23
CA GLY A 75 4.67 -16.20 -9.29
C GLY A 75 6.18 -16.36 -9.43
N VAL A 76 6.60 -17.62 -9.40
CA VAL A 76 7.99 -18.03 -9.57
C VAL A 76 8.20 -18.47 -11.02
N GLY A 77 9.09 -17.79 -11.75
CA GLY A 77 9.53 -18.26 -13.06
C GLY A 77 10.42 -19.50 -12.93
N PRO A 78 10.40 -20.43 -13.89
CA PRO A 78 11.28 -21.61 -13.86
C PRO A 78 12.76 -21.19 -13.79
N GLY A 79 13.48 -21.69 -12.81
CA GLY A 79 14.91 -21.39 -12.58
C GLY A 79 15.20 -20.09 -11.81
N ALA A 80 14.19 -19.34 -11.39
CA ALA A 80 14.37 -18.13 -10.58
C ALA A 80 14.38 -18.46 -9.07
N THR A 81 15.31 -17.87 -8.34
CA THR A 81 15.22 -17.82 -6.86
C THR A 81 14.09 -16.86 -6.49
N ALA A 82 13.12 -17.36 -5.73
CA ALA A 82 11.98 -16.59 -5.26
C ALA A 82 11.90 -16.61 -3.74
N VAL A 83 11.65 -15.43 -3.17
CA VAL A 83 11.35 -15.28 -1.74
C VAL A 83 9.86 -14.95 -1.61
N PRO A 84 9.06 -15.82 -0.96
CA PRO A 84 7.65 -15.53 -0.73
C PRO A 84 7.53 -14.34 0.22
N VAL A 85 6.71 -13.38 -0.16
CA VAL A 85 6.49 -12.14 0.58
C VAL A 85 5.02 -11.79 0.64
N TYR A 86 4.68 -10.85 1.50
CA TYR A 86 3.32 -10.34 1.67
C TYR A 86 3.34 -8.83 1.55
N VAL A 87 2.36 -8.30 0.81
CA VAL A 87 1.99 -6.88 0.79
C VAL A 87 0.89 -6.69 1.82
N LEU A 88 1.06 -5.75 2.74
CA LEU A 88 0.06 -5.43 3.76
C LEU A 88 -0.79 -4.25 3.30
N GLY A 89 -2.09 -4.45 3.14
CA GLY A 89 -3.06 -3.40 2.85
C GLY A 89 -3.86 -3.00 4.09
N LEU A 90 -3.99 -1.70 4.30
CA LEU A 90 -4.80 -1.06 5.34
C LEU A 90 -5.93 -0.26 4.69
N GLY A 91 -7.16 -0.46 5.14
CA GLY A 91 -8.36 0.19 4.60
C GLY A 91 -9.08 -0.64 3.53
N GLN A 92 -9.81 0.04 2.64
CA GLN A 92 -10.64 -0.58 1.60
C GLN A 92 -9.80 -0.93 0.37
N CYS A 93 -9.01 -2.00 0.47
CA CYS A 93 -8.05 -2.38 -0.57
C CYS A 93 -8.68 -3.21 -1.70
N PRO A 94 -8.24 -2.99 -2.97
CA PRO A 94 -8.81 -3.65 -4.14
C PRO A 94 -8.59 -5.18 -4.10
N PRO A 95 -9.38 -5.97 -4.84
CA PRO A 95 -9.19 -7.42 -4.87
C PRO A 95 -7.85 -7.86 -5.47
N SER A 96 -7.24 -7.04 -6.32
CA SER A 96 -5.99 -7.32 -7.01
C SER A 96 -5.05 -6.12 -6.99
N ILE A 97 -3.75 -6.41 -6.95
CA ILE A 97 -2.65 -5.43 -7.04
C ILE A 97 -1.74 -5.68 -8.25
N GLN A 98 -2.21 -6.41 -9.27
CA GLN A 98 -1.40 -6.79 -10.44
C GLN A 98 -0.67 -5.60 -11.10
N GLY A 99 -1.32 -4.43 -11.17
CA GLY A 99 -0.72 -3.22 -11.72
C GLY A 99 0.49 -2.69 -10.93
N LEU A 100 0.72 -3.18 -9.72
CA LEU A 100 1.82 -2.81 -8.82
C LEU A 100 2.98 -3.81 -8.81
N LEU A 101 2.86 -4.91 -9.56
CA LEU A 101 3.91 -5.91 -9.73
C LEU A 101 4.91 -5.51 -10.83
N GLY A 102 5.91 -6.35 -11.07
CA GLY A 102 6.92 -6.17 -12.12
C GLY A 102 7.96 -5.09 -11.82
N ARG A 103 8.09 -4.69 -10.55
CA ARG A 103 9.01 -3.62 -10.12
C ARG A 103 9.69 -3.94 -8.80
N THR A 104 10.76 -3.23 -8.52
CA THR A 104 11.47 -3.27 -7.24
C THR A 104 10.98 -2.12 -6.37
N TYR A 105 10.62 -2.42 -5.12
CA TYR A 105 10.37 -1.41 -4.11
C TYR A 105 11.58 -1.30 -3.20
N THR A 106 11.87 -0.08 -2.76
CA THR A 106 12.86 0.29 -1.73
C THR A 106 12.12 0.82 -0.51
N GLN A 107 12.80 1.00 0.61
CA GLN A 107 12.17 1.54 1.81
C GLN A 107 11.49 2.91 1.53
N SER A 108 12.11 3.72 0.68
CA SER A 108 11.63 5.07 0.31
C SER A 108 10.35 5.10 -0.53
N ASN A 109 9.96 4.01 -1.19
CA ASN A 109 8.77 3.96 -2.04
C ASN A 109 7.83 2.78 -1.70
N ALA A 110 8.05 2.13 -0.55
CA ALA A 110 7.27 0.99 -0.09
C ALA A 110 5.81 1.34 0.28
N THR A 111 5.48 2.62 0.48
CA THR A 111 4.11 3.06 0.77
C THR A 111 3.40 3.45 -0.52
N VAL A 112 2.33 2.74 -0.86
CA VAL A 112 1.49 3.05 -2.04
C VAL A 112 0.08 3.40 -1.58
N VAL A 113 -0.43 4.55 -2.00
CA VAL A 113 -1.78 5.03 -1.66
C VAL A 113 -2.71 4.82 -2.85
N LEU A 114 -3.81 4.11 -2.61
CA LEU A 114 -4.87 3.79 -3.57
C LEU A 114 -6.23 4.21 -3.00
N THR A 115 -6.65 5.45 -3.25
CA THR A 115 -7.93 6.00 -2.74
C THR A 115 -8.12 5.71 -1.24
N ASP A 116 -8.91 4.70 -0.85
CA ASP A 116 -9.21 4.36 0.55
C ASP A 116 -8.35 3.20 1.10
N CYS A 117 -7.25 2.89 0.42
CA CYS A 117 -6.31 1.85 0.78
C CYS A 117 -4.88 2.38 0.80
N VAL A 118 -4.13 1.99 1.82
CA VAL A 118 -2.68 2.17 1.86
C VAL A 118 -2.03 0.80 1.88
N LEU A 119 -1.14 0.55 0.91
CA LEU A 119 -0.35 -0.66 0.81
C LEU A 119 1.05 -0.39 1.33
N ILE A 120 1.52 -1.28 2.20
CA ILE A 120 2.91 -1.43 2.58
C ILE A 120 3.48 -2.56 1.74
N MET A 121 4.22 -2.16 0.71
CA MET A 121 4.88 -3.06 -0.22
C MET A 121 6.10 -3.70 0.46
N PRO A 122 6.36 -4.98 0.20
CA PRO A 122 7.64 -5.56 0.54
C PRO A 122 8.72 -4.87 -0.30
N TRP A 123 9.88 -4.64 0.28
CA TRP A 123 10.96 -3.90 -0.37
C TRP A 123 12.28 -4.66 -0.26
N ALA A 124 13.16 -4.42 -1.23
CA ALA A 124 14.45 -5.08 -1.34
C ALA A 124 15.57 -4.05 -1.49
N GLU A 125 16.60 -4.16 -0.65
CA GLU A 125 17.79 -3.32 -0.69
C GLU A 125 19.04 -4.20 -0.56
N GLY A 126 19.85 -4.23 -1.62
CA GLY A 126 20.99 -5.16 -1.70
C GLY A 126 20.53 -6.62 -1.62
N ASN A 127 21.00 -7.34 -0.61
CA ASN A 127 20.63 -8.71 -0.32
C ASN A 127 19.58 -8.83 0.82
N ALA A 128 18.99 -7.72 1.25
CA ALA A 128 17.95 -7.72 2.27
C ALA A 128 16.56 -7.53 1.65
N ILE A 129 15.58 -8.32 2.10
CA ILE A 129 14.17 -8.22 1.72
C ILE A 129 13.36 -8.05 2.99
N THR A 130 12.55 -6.99 3.06
CA THR A 130 11.58 -6.79 4.15
C THR A 130 10.17 -7.00 3.63
N HIS A 131 9.34 -7.74 4.37
CA HIS A 131 7.93 -7.92 4.06
C HIS A 131 7.05 -7.93 5.32
N TYR A 132 5.74 -7.84 5.13
CA TYR A 132 4.80 -7.57 6.20
C TYR A 132 3.68 -8.60 6.21
N ALA A 133 3.50 -9.30 7.32
CA ALA A 133 2.33 -10.12 7.59
C ALA A 133 1.49 -9.46 8.68
N ALA A 134 0.21 -9.82 8.75
CA ALA A 134 -0.68 -9.38 9.82
C ALA A 134 -1.38 -10.58 10.43
N THR A 135 -1.61 -10.54 11.74
CA THR A 135 -2.35 -11.58 12.48
C THR A 135 -3.87 -11.31 12.51
N CYS A 136 -4.29 -10.11 12.09
CA CYS A 136 -5.68 -9.67 12.09
C CYS A 136 -6.24 -9.45 10.67
N ARG A 137 -7.57 -9.36 10.58
CA ARG A 137 -8.29 -8.94 9.35
C ARG A 137 -8.88 -7.53 9.45
N SER A 138 -8.85 -6.94 10.64
CA SER A 138 -9.29 -5.58 10.94
C SER A 138 -8.71 -5.18 12.31
N GLY A 139 -8.41 -3.91 12.53
CA GLY A 139 -7.90 -3.43 13.82
C GLY A 139 -7.78 -1.91 13.93
N THR A 140 -7.59 -1.44 15.16
CA THR A 140 -7.29 -0.03 15.51
C THR A 140 -5.85 0.14 15.98
N ASP A 141 -5.28 -0.89 16.61
CA ASP A 141 -3.98 -0.84 17.27
C ASP A 141 -3.01 -1.78 16.57
N PHE A 142 -2.06 -1.21 15.83
CA PHE A 142 -1.06 -1.96 15.07
C PHE A 142 0.27 -1.97 15.80
N ARG A 143 0.78 -3.15 16.11
CA ARG A 143 2.03 -3.38 16.85
C ARG A 143 2.95 -4.27 16.01
N PRO A 144 3.88 -3.69 15.24
CA PRO A 144 4.83 -4.46 14.45
C PRO A 144 5.90 -5.10 15.32
N GLU A 145 6.23 -6.35 15.03
CA GLU A 145 7.38 -7.08 15.58
C GLU A 145 8.17 -7.68 14.43
N ALA A 146 9.49 -7.50 14.43
CA ALA A 146 10.35 -7.94 13.34
C ALA A 146 11.14 -9.18 13.73
N ALA A 147 11.16 -10.16 12.83
CA ALA A 147 12.05 -11.32 12.87
C ALA A 147 12.91 -11.34 11.61
N GLU A 148 14.18 -11.69 11.76
CA GLU A 148 15.15 -11.74 10.66
C GLU A 148 15.75 -13.13 10.55
N VAL A 149 15.86 -13.62 9.32
CA VAL A 149 16.53 -14.88 8.98
C VAL A 149 17.40 -14.65 7.76
N GLU A 150 18.62 -15.19 7.77
CA GLU A 150 19.49 -15.19 6.60
C GLU A 150 19.56 -16.60 6.01
N THR A 151 19.29 -16.73 4.71
CA THR A 151 19.38 -18.00 3.99
C THR A 151 19.98 -17.78 2.61
N SER A 152 20.96 -18.61 2.24
CA SER A 152 21.65 -18.51 0.94
C SER A 152 22.18 -17.10 0.60
N GLY A 153 22.66 -16.36 1.61
CA GLY A 153 23.19 -15.00 1.47
C GLY A 153 22.12 -13.91 1.29
N VAL A 154 20.84 -14.24 1.41
CA VAL A 154 19.71 -13.30 1.40
C VAL A 154 19.18 -13.15 2.82
N ARG A 155 19.12 -11.92 3.33
CA ARG A 155 18.51 -11.59 4.61
C ARG A 155 17.04 -11.28 4.41
N VAL A 156 16.17 -12.04 5.05
CA VAL A 156 14.72 -11.86 5.00
C VAL A 156 14.25 -11.35 6.35
N ARG A 157 13.64 -10.16 6.35
CA ARG A 157 13.04 -9.52 7.51
C ARG A 157 11.52 -9.59 7.39
N LEU A 158 10.89 -10.41 8.23
CA LEU A 158 9.44 -10.46 8.36
C LEU A 158 9.00 -9.51 9.48
N VAL A 159 8.15 -8.55 9.15
CA VAL A 159 7.44 -7.72 10.14
C VAL A 159 6.04 -8.30 10.33
N VAL A 160 5.78 -8.88 11.50
CA VAL A 160 4.46 -9.34 11.90
C VAL A 160 3.74 -8.19 12.58
N VAL A 161 2.63 -7.75 12.00
CA VAL A 161 1.79 -6.68 12.55
C VAL A 161 0.67 -7.31 13.37
N ASN A 162 0.73 -7.12 14.68
CA ASN A 162 -0.33 -7.49 15.60
C ASN A 162 -1.38 -6.39 15.70
N CYS A 163 -2.63 -6.82 15.73
CA CYS A 163 -3.85 -6.04 15.81
C CYS A 163 -4.95 -7.00 16.29
#